data_AF-A0AAV5U8B2-F1
#
_entry.id   AF-A0AAV5U8B2-F1
#
_cell.length_a   1.000
_cell.length_b   1.000
_cell.length_c   1.000
_cell.angle_alpha   90.00
_cell.angle_beta   90.00
_cell.angle_gamma   90.00
#
_symmetry.space_group_name_H-M   'P 1'
#
loop_
_entity.id
_entity.type
_entity.pdbx_description
1 polymer ?
#
loop_
_entity_poly.entity_id
_entity_poly.type
_entity_poly.pdbx_seq_one_letter_code
_entity_poly.pdbx_strand_id
1 'polypeptide(L)'
;VKPDGQTASHHELPSTSELCEPPTPPPTPQSGQSAVPLKCAVCGDTALCKHYGAVACSGCKGFFRRTVWKQRTYKCPGENDCTINADVRSCRACRYAQCIRVRMNPRAVQGDLAECRKNGVICTPPKRRATYKRREASG
;
A
#
# COMPACT_ATOMS: atom_id res chain seq x y z
N VAL A 1 -36.96 -46.39 40.66
CA VAL A 1 -36.43 -45.03 40.37
C VAL A 1 -36.21 -44.92 38.86
N LYS A 2 -36.41 -43.71 38.32
CA LYS A 2 -36.87 -43.38 36.96
C LYS A 2 -36.04 -43.93 35.77
N PRO A 3 -36.66 -44.03 34.58
CA PRO A 3 -36.08 -44.48 33.31
C PRO A 3 -35.64 -43.30 32.43
N ASP A 4 -34.54 -43.42 31.68
CA ASP A 4 -34.18 -42.48 30.59
C ASP A 4 -33.18 -43.21 29.65
N GLY A 5 -33.27 -43.24 28.32
CA GLY A 5 -34.21 -42.66 27.37
C GLY A 5 -33.83 -43.15 25.96
N GLN A 6 -34.84 -43.45 25.15
CA GLN A 6 -34.75 -43.55 23.68
C GLN A 6 -35.25 -42.23 23.10
N THR A 7 -34.62 -41.73 22.02
CA THR A 7 -35.34 -41.35 20.79
C THR A 7 -34.37 -40.85 19.71
N ALA A 8 -34.70 -41.18 18.46
CA ALA A 8 -34.01 -40.85 17.24
C ALA A 8 -34.59 -39.58 16.57
N SER A 9 -33.77 -38.99 15.69
CA SER A 9 -34.01 -37.99 14.63
C SER A 9 -35.42 -37.45 14.40
N HIS A 10 -35.57 -36.12 14.24
CA HIS A 10 -36.40 -35.50 13.19
C HIS A 10 -35.87 -34.09 12.83
N HIS A 11 -36.01 -33.76 11.55
CA HIS A 11 -35.76 -32.49 10.84
C HIS A 11 -36.42 -31.26 11.50
N GLU A 12 -35.93 -30.05 11.20
CA GLU A 12 -36.67 -28.94 10.56
C GLU A 12 -35.91 -27.61 10.76
N LEU A 13 -35.71 -26.87 9.67
CA LEU A 13 -35.26 -25.47 9.66
C LEU A 13 -36.39 -24.57 10.18
N PRO A 14 -36.05 -23.40 10.76
CA PRO A 14 -36.78 -22.20 10.36
C PRO A 14 -35.83 -21.07 9.94
N SER A 15 -36.15 -20.57 8.75
CA SER A 15 -35.76 -19.26 8.26
C SER A 15 -36.33 -18.17 9.16
N THR A 16 -35.48 -17.42 9.85
CA THR A 16 -35.86 -16.11 10.39
C THR A 16 -34.78 -15.10 10.01
N SER A 17 -35.09 -14.40 8.93
CA SER A 17 -34.82 -12.99 8.66
C SER A 17 -34.19 -12.21 9.82
N GLU A 18 -32.88 -12.00 9.76
CA GLU A 18 -32.24 -10.81 10.33
C GLU A 18 -31.81 -9.91 9.17
N LEU A 19 -32.72 -9.02 8.79
CA LEU A 19 -32.39 -7.79 8.09
C LEU A 19 -31.69 -6.86 9.09
N CYS A 20 -30.42 -6.55 8.87
CA CYS A 20 -29.82 -5.37 9.48
C CYS A 20 -28.81 -4.72 8.52
N GLU A 21 -29.37 -3.73 7.81
CA GLU A 21 -28.82 -2.48 7.31
C GLU A 21 -27.59 -2.44 6.38
N PRO A 22 -27.69 -1.74 5.23
CA PRO A 22 -26.54 -1.45 4.38
C PRO A 22 -25.56 -0.50 5.10
N PRO A 23 -24.24 -0.68 4.97
CA PRO A 23 -23.30 0.34 5.39
C PRO A 23 -23.59 1.63 4.60
N THR A 24 -23.87 2.69 5.33
CA THR A 24 -23.99 4.09 4.86
C THR A 24 -23.04 4.38 3.69
N PRO A 25 -23.51 5.08 2.64
CA PRO A 25 -22.63 5.49 1.54
C PRO A 25 -21.50 6.38 2.08
N PRO A 26 -20.26 6.25 1.55
CA PRO A 26 -19.17 7.11 1.96
C PRO A 26 -19.51 8.58 1.68
N PRO A 27 -19.05 9.52 2.54
CA PRO A 27 -19.30 10.94 2.32
C PRO A 27 -18.76 11.36 0.95
N THR A 28 -19.64 11.97 0.17
CA THR A 28 -19.35 12.70 -1.07
C THR A 28 -18.17 13.66 -0.84
N PRO A 29 -17.12 13.67 -1.69
CA PRO A 29 -16.04 14.63 -1.55
C PRO A 29 -16.55 16.03 -1.94
N GLN A 30 -16.84 16.84 -0.92
CA GLN A 30 -17.02 18.27 -1.08
C GLN A 30 -15.69 18.91 -1.48
N SER A 31 -15.71 19.58 -2.63
CA SER A 31 -14.63 20.40 -3.18
C SER A 31 -14.10 21.39 -2.13
N GLY A 32 -12.80 21.35 -1.83
CA GLY A 32 -12.10 22.41 -1.09
C GLY A 32 -11.17 22.00 0.06
N GLN A 33 -10.96 20.71 0.35
CA GLN A 33 -10.12 20.32 1.48
C GLN A 33 -8.64 20.42 1.16
N SER A 34 -7.92 21.29 1.89
CA SER A 34 -6.46 21.23 2.06
C SER A 34 -6.04 19.77 2.26
N ALA A 35 -5.34 19.22 1.27
CA ALA A 35 -4.97 17.81 1.26
C ALA A 35 -4.14 17.49 2.52
N VAL A 36 -4.73 16.73 3.45
CA VAL A 36 -4.00 16.17 4.59
C VAL A 36 -2.79 15.38 4.06
N PRO A 37 -1.56 15.67 4.52
CA PRO A 37 -0.38 14.95 4.07
C PRO A 37 -0.54 13.46 4.40
N LEU A 38 -0.47 12.61 3.37
CA LEU A 38 -0.54 11.17 3.56
C LEU A 38 0.83 10.66 4.06
N LYS A 39 0.84 9.56 4.81
CA LYS A 39 2.08 8.88 5.23
C LYS A 39 2.33 7.65 4.37
N CYS A 40 3.58 7.44 3.99
CA CYS A 40 4.04 6.27 3.24
C CYS A 40 3.83 5.02 4.09
N ALA A 41 3.07 4.05 3.57
CA ALA A 41 2.80 2.80 4.28
C ALA A 41 4.05 1.92 4.46
N VAL A 42 5.14 2.21 3.74
CA VAL A 42 6.39 1.43 3.79
C VAL A 42 7.38 1.98 4.82
N CYS A 43 7.64 3.28 4.80
CA CYS A 43 8.71 3.91 5.59
C CYS A 43 8.25 5.09 6.46
N GLY A 44 6.96 5.42 6.45
CA GLY A 44 6.39 6.51 7.23
C GLY A 44 6.64 7.93 6.70
N ASP A 45 7.47 8.08 5.66
CA ASP A 45 7.78 9.37 5.02
C ASP A 45 6.55 10.01 4.36
N THR A 46 6.63 11.30 4.05
CA THR A 46 5.53 12.06 3.44
C THR A 46 5.20 11.50 2.05
N ALA A 47 3.93 11.20 1.83
CA ALA A 47 3.38 10.72 0.57
C ALA A 47 2.32 11.69 0.05
N LEU A 48 2.29 11.87 -1.26
CA LEU A 48 1.32 12.73 -1.93
C LEU A 48 0.15 11.94 -2.52
N CYS A 49 0.38 10.66 -2.87
CA CYS A 49 -0.58 9.83 -3.58
C CYS A 49 -0.24 8.33 -3.45
N LYS A 50 -1.04 7.49 -4.13
CA LYS A 50 -0.79 6.04 -4.25
C LYS A 50 0.14 5.74 -5.43
N HIS A 51 1.04 4.78 -5.26
CA HIS A 51 1.91 4.25 -6.30
C HIS A 51 1.84 2.72 -6.29
N TYR A 52 1.61 2.14 -7.47
CA TYR A 52 1.54 0.69 -7.66
C TYR A 52 0.53 0.01 -6.71
N GLY A 53 -0.59 0.68 -6.37
CA GLY A 53 -1.64 0.13 -5.50
C GLY A 53 -1.59 0.53 -4.02
N ALA A 54 -0.51 1.15 -3.52
CA ALA A 54 -0.37 1.55 -2.11
C ALA A 54 0.06 3.01 -1.93
N VAL A 55 -0.26 3.63 -0.79
CA VAL A 55 0.25 4.98 -0.45
C VAL A 55 1.75 4.88 -0.19
N ALA A 56 2.56 5.51 -1.03
CA ALA A 56 4.01 5.40 -0.96
C ALA A 56 4.68 6.74 -1.30
N CYS A 57 5.82 7.01 -0.66
CA CYS A 57 6.65 8.16 -1.01
C CYS A 57 7.41 7.93 -2.33
N SER A 58 8.00 8.99 -2.88
CA SER A 58 8.80 8.95 -4.12
C SER A 58 10.00 7.99 -4.02
N GLY A 59 10.61 7.88 -2.83
CA GLY A 59 11.70 6.94 -2.55
C GLY A 59 11.26 5.49 -2.67
N CYS A 60 10.17 5.11 -2.02
CA CYS A 60 9.63 3.74 -2.08
C CYS A 60 9.08 3.39 -3.46
N LYS A 61 8.47 4.36 -4.18
CA LYS A 61 8.09 4.21 -5.59
C LYS A 61 9.30 3.84 -6.45
N GLY A 62 10.36 4.64 -6.42
CA GLY A 62 11.54 4.43 -7.25
C GLY A 62 12.36 3.20 -6.85
N PHE A 63 12.36 2.86 -5.56
CA PHE A 63 12.93 1.62 -5.05
C PHE A 63 12.17 0.42 -5.61
N PHE A 64 10.86 0.33 -5.37
CA PHE A 64 10.01 -0.77 -5.82
C PHE A 64 10.11 -1.01 -7.32
N ARG A 65 10.00 0.06 -8.13
CA ARG A 65 10.14 -0.03 -9.59
C ARG A 65 11.47 -0.64 -10.02
N ARG A 66 12.60 -0.17 -9.44
CA ARG A 66 13.94 -0.68 -9.78
C ARG A 66 14.13 -2.12 -9.34
N THR A 67 13.58 -2.50 -8.19
CA THR A 67 13.67 -3.85 -7.67
C THR A 67 12.92 -4.83 -8.57
N VAL A 68 11.67 -4.51 -8.93
CA VAL A 68 10.84 -5.37 -9.78
C VAL A 68 11.40 -5.46 -11.21
N TRP A 69 11.69 -4.31 -11.83
CA TRP A 69 12.16 -4.29 -13.23
C TRP A 69 13.47 -5.04 -13.41
N LYS A 70 14.42 -4.84 -12.48
CA LYS A 70 15.74 -5.50 -12.55
C LYS A 70 15.77 -6.82 -11.81
N GLN A 71 14.61 -7.35 -11.38
CA GLN A 71 14.48 -8.59 -10.60
C GLN A 71 15.54 -8.70 -9.49
N ARG A 72 15.72 -7.63 -8.71
CA ARG A 72 16.78 -7.59 -7.69
C ARG A 72 16.37 -8.41 -6.48
N THR A 73 17.19 -9.40 -6.17
CA THR A 73 17.13 -10.12 -4.90
C THR A 73 18.03 -9.43 -3.88
N TYR A 74 17.51 -9.18 -2.69
CA TYR A 74 18.28 -8.62 -1.57
C TYR A 74 18.36 -9.66 -0.46
N LYS A 75 19.51 -9.71 0.24
CA LYS A 75 19.68 -10.49 1.47
C LYS A 75 19.63 -9.54 2.66
N CYS A 76 18.89 -9.92 3.71
CA CYS A 76 18.91 -9.19 4.97
C CYS A 76 20.24 -9.48 5.68
N PRO A 77 20.89 -8.46 6.29
CA PRO A 77 22.07 -8.70 7.13
C PRO A 77 21.74 -9.27 8.53
N GLY A 78 20.45 -9.32 8.91
CA GLY A 78 19.97 -9.90 10.17
C GLY A 78 18.75 -10.80 9.94
N GLU A 79 17.82 -10.84 10.89
CA GLU A 79 16.73 -11.84 10.99
C GLU A 79 15.49 -11.54 10.12
N ASN A 80 15.62 -10.75 9.05
CA ASN A 80 14.50 -10.31 8.19
C ASN A 80 13.38 -9.52 8.91
N ASP A 81 13.66 -8.91 10.05
CA ASP A 81 12.72 -8.17 10.91
C ASP A 81 13.09 -6.67 11.08
N CYS A 82 14.00 -6.16 10.23
CA CYS A 82 14.52 -4.81 10.39
C CYS A 82 13.41 -3.74 10.30
N THR A 83 13.42 -2.79 11.24
CA THR A 83 12.55 -1.62 11.21
C THR A 83 12.85 -0.72 9.99
N ILE A 84 11.81 -0.37 9.22
CA ILE A 84 11.94 0.45 8.01
C ILE A 84 11.55 1.90 8.30
N ASN A 85 12.54 2.78 8.17
CA ASN A 85 12.37 4.23 8.30
C ASN A 85 12.65 4.93 6.96
N ALA A 86 12.43 6.25 6.92
CA ALA A 86 12.71 7.10 5.75
C ALA A 86 14.21 7.15 5.36
N ASP A 87 15.12 6.66 6.20
CA ASP A 87 16.56 6.64 5.94
C ASP A 87 16.92 5.77 4.71
N VAL A 88 17.77 6.28 3.84
CA VAL A 88 18.33 5.56 2.69
C VAL A 88 19.12 4.30 3.08
N ARG A 89 19.63 4.20 4.32
CA ARG A 89 20.41 3.06 4.83
C ARG A 89 19.58 1.90 5.36
N SER A 90 18.25 1.99 5.41
CA SER A 90 17.43 0.88 5.90
C SER A 90 17.64 -0.40 5.08
N CYS A 91 17.53 -1.58 5.72
CA CYS A 91 17.68 -2.87 5.07
C CYS A 91 16.83 -3.01 3.79
N ARG A 92 17.49 -3.28 2.66
CA ARG A 92 16.84 -3.38 1.34
C ARG A 92 15.91 -4.59 1.24
N ALA A 93 16.28 -5.72 1.85
CA ALA A 93 15.45 -6.93 1.85
C ALA A 93 14.14 -6.70 2.60
N CYS A 94 14.23 -6.21 3.84
CA CYS A 94 13.06 -5.90 4.67
C CYS A 94 12.21 -4.78 4.06
N ARG A 95 12.84 -3.75 3.45
CA ARG A 95 12.11 -2.69 2.74
C ARG A 95 11.31 -3.24 1.56
N TYR A 96 11.87 -4.15 0.77
CA TYR A 96 11.14 -4.75 -0.34
C TYR A 96 10.02 -5.70 0.13
N ALA A 97 10.30 -6.51 1.16
CA ALA A 97 9.27 -7.33 1.81
C ALA A 97 8.11 -6.46 2.32
N GLN A 98 8.43 -5.29 2.91
CA GLN A 98 7.44 -4.32 3.34
C GLN A 98 6.60 -3.77 2.18
N CYS A 99 7.21 -3.43 1.04
CA CYS A 99 6.49 -3.01 -0.16
C CYS A 99 5.42 -4.04 -0.57
N ILE A 100 5.78 -5.33 -0.57
CA ILE A 100 4.85 -6.41 -0.90
C ILE A 100 3.77 -6.57 0.18
N ARG A 101 4.16 -6.47 1.47
CA ARG A 101 3.23 -6.56 2.61
C ARG A 101 2.14 -5.50 2.57
N VAL A 102 2.46 -4.28 2.15
CA VAL A 102 1.47 -3.21 1.94
C VAL A 102 0.76 -3.27 0.59
N ARG A 103 0.89 -4.38 -0.14
CA ARG A 103 0.23 -4.65 -1.43
C ARG A 103 0.68 -3.73 -2.58
N MET A 104 1.94 -3.31 -2.62
CA MET A 104 2.49 -2.77 -3.86
C MET A 104 2.52 -3.87 -4.93
N ASN A 105 1.90 -3.60 -6.08
CA ASN A 105 1.69 -4.58 -7.13
C ASN A 105 2.89 -4.61 -8.11
N PRO A 106 3.70 -5.69 -8.13
CA PRO A 106 4.82 -5.80 -9.07
C PRO A 106 4.36 -5.95 -10.53
N ARG A 107 3.14 -6.46 -10.77
CA ARG A 107 2.58 -6.57 -12.11
C ARG A 107 2.27 -5.20 -12.73
N ALA A 108 1.92 -4.21 -11.89
CA ALA A 108 1.73 -2.84 -12.36
C ALA A 108 3.02 -2.31 -13.00
N VAL A 109 4.18 -2.53 -12.35
CA VAL A 109 5.49 -2.07 -12.84
C VAL A 109 5.84 -2.62 -14.23
N GLN A 110 5.38 -3.83 -14.57
CA GLN A 110 5.62 -4.46 -15.87
C GLN A 110 4.63 -3.98 -16.95
N GLY A 111 3.45 -3.46 -16.57
CA GLY A 111 2.44 -2.91 -17.48
C GLY A 111 2.45 -1.38 -17.64
N ASP A 112 3.20 -0.65 -16.81
CA ASP A 112 3.18 0.83 -16.67
C ASP A 112 3.91 1.62 -17.79
N LEU A 113 3.58 1.37 -19.07
CA LEU A 113 3.63 2.43 -20.09
C LEU A 113 2.26 3.11 -20.27
N ALA A 114 1.17 2.48 -19.82
CA ALA A 114 -0.17 3.02 -19.91
C ALA A 114 -0.95 2.67 -18.64
N GLU A 115 -1.15 3.65 -17.75
CA GLU A 115 -2.47 4.02 -17.23
C GLU A 115 -2.30 4.96 -16.02
N CYS A 116 -2.19 6.25 -16.31
CA CYS A 116 -2.65 7.29 -15.39
C CYS A 116 -3.93 7.90 -15.98
N ARG A 117 -5.02 7.13 -16.03
CA ARG A 117 -6.37 7.70 -16.17
C ARG A 117 -7.28 7.33 -15.01
N LYS A 118 -7.68 8.42 -14.34
CA LYS A 118 -9.01 8.74 -13.82
C LYS A 118 -9.45 8.07 -12.51
N ASN A 119 -9.09 8.76 -11.41
CA ASN A 119 -10.02 9.20 -10.35
C ASN A 119 -9.35 10.32 -9.51
N GLY A 120 -9.12 11.47 -10.15
CA GLY A 120 -8.88 12.75 -9.46
C GLY A 120 -7.51 13.01 -8.82
N VAL A 121 -6.64 12.02 -8.64
CA VAL A 121 -5.28 12.26 -8.12
C VAL A 121 -4.28 12.26 -9.28
N ILE A 122 -4.07 13.43 -9.88
CA ILE A 122 -2.98 13.63 -10.83
C ILE A 122 -1.67 13.49 -10.05
N CYS A 123 -0.92 12.41 -10.29
CA CYS A 123 0.46 12.27 -9.85
C CYS A 123 1.37 13.08 -10.80
N THR A 124 1.08 14.36 -11.01
CA THR A 124 2.02 15.24 -11.69
C THR A 124 3.22 15.36 -10.76
N PRO A 125 4.45 15.13 -11.24
CA PRO A 125 5.61 15.47 -10.44
C PRO A 125 5.46 16.95 -10.02
N PRO A 126 5.72 17.33 -8.75
CA PRO A 126 5.89 18.74 -8.46
C PRO A 126 6.95 19.25 -9.43
N LYS A 127 6.60 20.27 -10.22
CA LYS A 127 7.52 20.88 -11.19
C LYS A 127 8.87 21.00 -10.51
N ARG A 128 9.90 20.37 -11.09
CA ARG A 128 11.27 20.49 -10.62
C ARG A 128 11.53 21.98 -10.40
N ARG A 129 11.68 22.43 -9.15
CA ARG A 129 12.42 23.66 -8.92
C ARG A 129 13.84 23.34 -9.37
N ALA A 130 14.23 23.95 -10.47
CA ALA A 130 15.54 23.82 -11.06
C ALA A 130 16.60 24.31 -10.07
N THR A 131 17.23 23.42 -9.31
CA THR A 131 18.57 23.62 -8.70
C THR A 131 19.15 22.27 -8.25
N TYR A 132 19.46 21.36 -9.19
CA TYR A 132 20.64 20.52 -8.99
C TYR A 132 21.83 21.41 -9.40
N LYS A 133 22.41 22.12 -8.43
CA LYS A 133 23.66 22.83 -8.63
C LYS A 133 24.69 21.77 -9.03
N ARG A 134 25.05 21.77 -10.31
CA ARG A 134 26.33 21.27 -10.80
C ARG A 134 27.40 21.95 -9.94
N ARG A 135 28.08 21.21 -9.06
CA ARG A 135 29.34 21.70 -8.50
C ARG A 135 30.36 21.55 -9.62
N GLU A 136 30.56 22.66 -10.31
CA GLU A 136 31.70 22.93 -11.17
C GLU A 136 32.99 22.73 -10.39
N ALA A 137 34.02 22.31 -11.13
CA ALA A 137 35.40 22.23 -10.69
C ALA A 137 35.88 23.57 -10.12
N SER A 138 36.71 23.49 -9.09
CA SER A 138 37.61 24.57 -8.69
C SER A 138 38.84 23.89 -8.09
N GLY A 139 39.97 24.05 -8.78
CA GLY A 139 41.25 23.39 -8.55
C GLY A 139 41.92 23.21 -9.89
#